data_AF-A0A1Q7SZV1-F1
#
_entry.id   AF-A0A1Q7SZV1-F1
#
_cell.length_a   1.000
_cell.length_b   1.000
_cell.length_c   1.000
_cell.angle_alpha   90.00
_cell.angle_beta   90.00
_cell.angle_gamma   90.00
#
_symmetry.space_group_name_H-M   'P 1'
#
loop_
_entity.id
_entity.type
_entity.pdbx_description
1 polymer ?
#
loop_
_entity_poly.entity_id
_entity_poly.type
_entity_poly.pdbx_seq_one_letter_code
_entity_poly.pdbx_strand_id
1 'polypeptide(L)'
;MQFNLIHWLFDDPYTAGSNAGLNGPETFHYYIPWIVFCSLGVLIAFYYSVEGRKRFFKSNPVVKYMLDRYLGWLAIICIIGYPLIFSRAYLAQYFFAWRVWRYLWLAALLAWAITWIVYLVRKYPKERDNRLHAPCLPHVR
;
A
#
# COMPACT_ATOMS: atom_id res chain seq x y z
N MET A 1 24.53 -7.78 -25.73
CA MET A 1 23.53 -8.31 -24.79
C MET A 1 22.17 -7.78 -25.21
N GLN A 2 21.28 -8.65 -25.68
CA GLN A 2 19.94 -8.24 -26.14
C GLN A 2 18.99 -8.34 -24.95
N PHE A 3 18.50 -7.20 -24.47
CA PHE A 3 17.55 -7.13 -23.36
C PHE A 3 16.18 -7.63 -23.82
N ASN A 4 15.76 -8.80 -23.32
CA ASN A 4 14.44 -9.36 -23.60
C ASN A 4 13.51 -9.13 -22.41
N LEU A 5 12.53 -8.24 -22.59
CA LEU A 5 11.58 -7.84 -21.55
C LEU A 5 10.74 -9.03 -21.03
N ILE A 6 10.42 -9.98 -21.91
CA ILE A 6 9.58 -11.14 -21.56
C ILE A 6 10.35 -12.04 -20.59
N HIS A 7 11.56 -12.46 -20.95
CA HIS A 7 12.42 -13.25 -20.06
C HIS A 7 12.72 -12.51 -18.76
N TRP A 8 12.95 -11.20 -18.82
CA TRP A 8 13.16 -10.43 -17.60
C TRP A 8 11.94 -10.41 -16.67
N LEU A 9 10.72 -10.28 -17.19
CA LEU A 9 9.52 -10.19 -16.35
C LEU A 9 9.07 -11.55 -15.82
N PHE A 10 9.37 -12.61 -16.56
CA PHE A 10 8.74 -13.91 -16.42
C PHE A 10 9.70 -15.06 -16.11
N ASP A 11 11.02 -14.92 -16.29
CA ASP A 11 11.94 -15.97 -15.85
C ASP A 11 11.84 -16.15 -14.32
N ASP A 12 11.82 -17.40 -13.89
CA ASP A 12 11.86 -17.76 -12.48
C ASP A 12 13.22 -17.39 -11.84
N PRO A 13 13.30 -17.30 -10.51
CA PRO A 13 14.50 -16.87 -9.78
C PRO A 13 15.75 -17.69 -10.09
N TYR A 14 15.60 -18.98 -10.41
CA TYR A 14 16.72 -19.87 -10.72
C TYR A 14 17.20 -19.66 -12.15
N THR A 15 16.29 -19.58 -13.11
CA THR A 15 16.63 -19.27 -14.51
C THR A 15 17.28 -17.89 -14.63
N ALA A 16 16.77 -16.90 -13.89
CA ALA A 16 17.37 -15.56 -13.83
C ALA A 16 18.77 -15.56 -13.16
N GLY A 17 18.96 -16.33 -12.08
CA GLY A 17 20.25 -16.50 -11.43
C GLY A 17 21.29 -17.19 -12.34
N SER A 18 20.89 -18.27 -13.02
CA SER A 18 21.74 -18.99 -13.97
C SER A 18 22.14 -18.10 -15.16
N ASN A 19 21.22 -17.31 -15.70
CA ASN A 19 21.50 -16.35 -16.77
C ASN A 19 22.46 -15.22 -16.33
N ALA A 20 22.52 -14.94 -15.03
CA ALA A 20 23.45 -13.98 -14.43
C ALA A 20 24.79 -14.61 -14.00
N GLY A 21 25.02 -15.91 -14.28
CA GLY A 21 26.24 -16.62 -13.89
C GLY A 21 26.33 -16.98 -12.40
N LEU A 22 25.19 -16.98 -11.69
CA LEU A 22 25.11 -17.34 -10.27
C LEU A 22 24.77 -18.83 -10.11
N ASN A 23 25.46 -19.52 -9.21
CA ASN A 23 25.14 -20.90 -8.80
C ASN A 23 24.02 -20.90 -7.75
N GLY A 24 22.84 -20.36 -8.09
CA GLY A 24 21.69 -20.28 -7.20
C GLY A 24 20.62 -19.29 -7.66
N PRO A 25 19.49 -19.21 -6.95
CA PRO A 25 18.44 -18.26 -7.27
C PRO A 25 18.91 -16.82 -7.05
N GLU A 26 18.42 -15.90 -7.87
CA GLU A 26 18.70 -14.47 -7.71
C GLU A 26 18.36 -14.00 -6.28
N THR A 27 19.28 -13.26 -5.66
CA THR A 27 19.06 -12.68 -4.34
C THR A 27 18.28 -11.38 -4.45
N PHE A 28 17.38 -11.12 -3.50
CA PHE A 28 16.67 -9.86 -3.43
C PHE A 28 17.10 -9.10 -2.21
N HIS A 29 17.69 -7.96 -2.49
CA HIS A 29 18.32 -7.10 -1.52
C HIS A 29 17.29 -6.22 -0.79
N TYR A 30 16.08 -6.08 -1.32
CA TYR A 30 15.04 -5.18 -0.79
C TYR A 30 14.04 -5.85 0.17
N TYR A 31 14.31 -7.06 0.67
CA TYR A 31 13.38 -7.73 1.59
C TYR A 31 13.26 -7.01 2.94
N ILE A 32 14.36 -6.47 3.48
CA ILE A 32 14.36 -5.77 4.76
C ILE A 32 13.54 -4.47 4.66
N PRO A 33 13.81 -3.54 3.71
CA PRO A 33 13.00 -2.34 3.56
C PRO A 33 11.51 -2.65 3.34
N TRP A 34 11.19 -3.72 2.61
CA TRP A 34 9.81 -4.13 2.36
C TRP A 34 9.08 -4.55 3.65
N ILE A 35 9.71 -5.40 4.46
CA ILE A 35 9.14 -5.86 5.73
C ILE A 35 8.98 -4.68 6.69
N VAL A 36 9.98 -3.81 6.79
CA VAL A 36 9.92 -2.61 7.64
C VAL A 36 8.78 -1.71 7.19
N PHE A 37 8.63 -1.46 5.88
CA PHE A 37 7.54 -0.65 5.34
C PHE A 37 6.16 -1.25 5.66
N CYS A 38 5.97 -2.55 5.42
CA CYS A 38 4.70 -3.23 5.72
C CYS A 38 4.39 -3.23 7.22
N SER A 39 5.41 -3.39 8.08
CA SER A 39 5.27 -3.34 9.53
C SER A 39 4.84 -1.96 10.01
N LEU A 40 5.53 -0.92 9.55
CA LEU A 40 5.21 0.46 9.89
C LEU A 40 3.82 0.86 9.39
N GLY A 41 3.45 0.47 8.16
CA GLY A 41 2.12 0.77 7.61
C GLY A 41 0.98 0.17 8.44
N VAL A 42 1.12 -1.09 8.87
CA VAL A 42 0.15 -1.74 9.77
C VAL A 42 0.17 -1.10 11.15
N LEU A 43 1.35 -0.81 11.71
CA LEU A 43 1.50 -0.19 13.03
C LEU A 43 0.84 1.18 13.10
N ILE A 44 1.03 2.02 12.07
CA ILE A 44 0.41 3.34 11.96
C ILE A 44 -1.12 3.21 11.92
N ALA A 45 -1.64 2.30 11.11
CA ALA A 45 -3.08 2.06 11.03
C ALA A 45 -3.64 1.54 12.38
N PHE A 46 -2.91 0.66 13.05
CA PHE A 46 -3.26 0.13 14.36
C PHE A 46 -3.29 1.24 15.43
N TYR A 47 -2.23 2.01 15.56
CA TYR A 47 -2.14 3.13 16.50
C TYR A 47 -3.25 4.16 16.28
N TYR A 48 -3.53 4.50 15.02
CA TYR A 48 -4.65 5.38 14.68
C TYR A 48 -6.01 4.80 15.10
N SER A 49 -6.23 3.50 14.91
CA SER A 49 -7.49 2.84 15.26
C SER A 49 -7.74 2.80 16.78
N VAL A 50 -6.68 2.62 17.59
CA VAL A 50 -6.77 2.48 19.05
C VAL A 50 -6.82 3.84 19.75
N GLU A 51 -5.94 4.77 19.38
CA GLU A 51 -5.76 6.05 20.07
C GLU A 51 -6.22 7.25 19.25
N GLY A 52 -5.90 7.28 17.96
CA GLY A 52 -6.21 8.38 17.06
C GLY A 52 -7.72 8.66 16.95
N ARG A 53 -8.51 7.59 16.86
CA ARG A 53 -9.98 7.66 16.75
C ARG A 53 -10.65 8.27 17.99
N LYS A 54 -10.04 8.11 19.18
CA LYS A 54 -10.59 8.57 20.46
C LYS A 54 -10.23 10.02 20.78
N ARG A 55 -9.03 10.48 20.40
CA ARG A 55 -8.52 11.83 20.75
C ARG A 55 -8.85 12.93 19.74
N PHE A 56 -8.87 12.64 18.43
CA PHE A 56 -8.79 13.72 17.42
C PHE A 56 -10.12 14.14 16.76
N PHE A 57 -11.23 13.41 16.96
CA PHE A 57 -12.41 13.57 16.09
C PHE A 57 -13.72 13.98 16.77
N LYS A 58 -13.67 14.58 17.96
CA LYS A 58 -14.88 15.10 18.62
C LYS A 58 -15.58 16.21 17.81
N SER A 59 -14.85 16.94 16.94
CA SER A 59 -15.35 18.09 16.20
C SER A 59 -15.45 17.92 14.68
N ASN A 60 -14.86 16.88 14.08
CA ASN A 60 -14.80 16.75 12.61
C ASN A 60 -15.01 15.31 12.08
N PRO A 61 -16.28 14.87 11.98
CA PRO A 61 -16.62 13.50 11.53
C PRO A 61 -16.18 13.17 10.09
N VAL A 62 -16.07 14.14 9.19
CA VAL A 62 -15.58 13.90 7.81
C VAL A 62 -14.12 13.46 7.80
N VAL A 63 -13.26 14.15 8.55
CA VAL A 63 -11.82 13.83 8.61
C VAL A 63 -11.61 12.45 9.23
N LYS A 64 -12.42 12.10 10.24
CA LYS A 64 -12.43 10.76 10.86
C LYS A 64 -12.71 9.66 9.85
N TYR A 65 -13.82 9.79 9.13
CA TYR A 65 -14.26 8.80 8.14
C TYR A 65 -13.24 8.66 7.00
N MET A 66 -12.66 9.78 6.56
CA MET A 66 -11.65 9.81 5.52
C MET A 66 -10.36 9.08 5.93
N LEU A 67 -9.83 9.36 7.13
CA LEU A 67 -8.64 8.69 7.64
C LEU A 67 -8.88 7.22 7.98
N ASP A 68 -10.05 6.86 8.55
CA ASP A 68 -10.43 5.46 8.79
C ASP A 68 -10.42 4.66 7.47
N ARG A 69 -10.98 5.22 6.40
CA ARG A 69 -11.00 4.56 5.08
C ARG A 69 -9.60 4.49 4.47
N TYR A 70 -8.80 5.54 4.59
CA TYR A 70 -7.45 5.60 4.02
C TYR A 70 -6.46 4.66 4.68
N LEU A 71 -6.39 4.71 6.01
CA LEU A 71 -5.52 3.85 6.81
C LEU A 71 -6.00 2.40 6.77
N GLY A 72 -7.30 2.15 6.62
CA GLY A 72 -7.84 0.82 6.37
C GLY A 72 -7.31 0.21 5.06
N TRP A 73 -7.37 0.96 3.95
CA TRP A 73 -6.81 0.49 2.67
C TRP A 73 -5.29 0.32 2.71
N LEU A 74 -4.58 1.23 3.39
CA LEU A 74 -3.13 1.08 3.59
C LEU A 74 -2.81 -0.21 4.35
N ALA A 75 -3.53 -0.48 5.43
CA ALA A 75 -3.35 -1.68 6.23
C ALA A 75 -3.59 -2.94 5.41
N ILE A 76 -4.65 -2.98 4.58
CA ILE A 76 -4.93 -4.12 3.69
C ILE A 76 -3.76 -4.33 2.71
N ILE A 77 -3.27 -3.27 2.06
CA ILE A 77 -2.14 -3.36 1.12
C ILE A 77 -0.87 -3.86 1.83
N CYS A 78 -0.57 -3.34 3.02
CA CYS A 78 0.58 -3.79 3.81
C CYS A 78 0.42 -5.24 4.31
N ILE A 79 -0.79 -5.67 4.68
CA ILE A 79 -1.10 -7.05 5.08
C ILE A 79 -0.88 -8.01 3.89
N ILE A 80 -1.35 -7.65 2.69
CA ILE A 80 -1.11 -8.42 1.45
C ILE A 80 0.39 -8.43 1.07
N GLY A 81 1.14 -7.40 1.47
CA GLY A 81 2.59 -7.33 1.27
C GLY A 81 3.38 -8.44 1.98
N TYR A 82 2.87 -8.99 3.09
CA TYR A 82 3.51 -10.09 3.82
C TYR A 82 3.46 -11.45 3.09
N PRO A 83 2.29 -12.00 2.71
CA PRO A 83 2.24 -13.26 1.99
C PRO A 83 2.97 -13.17 0.64
N LEU A 84 3.06 -11.98 0.03
CA LEU A 84 3.84 -11.74 -1.19
C LEU A 84 5.36 -11.84 -1.00
N ILE A 85 5.88 -11.45 0.16
CA ILE A 85 7.31 -11.64 0.45
C ILE A 85 7.61 -13.07 0.89
N PHE A 86 6.66 -13.74 1.59
CA PHE A 86 6.79 -15.14 1.97
C PHE A 86 6.64 -16.09 0.78
N SER A 87 5.73 -15.82 -0.15
CA SER A 87 5.58 -16.62 -1.37
C SER A 87 6.89 -16.66 -2.18
N ARG A 88 7.69 -15.60 -2.12
CA ARG A 88 9.02 -15.58 -2.72
C ARG A 88 10.02 -16.54 -2.05
N ALA A 89 9.92 -16.79 -0.75
CA ALA A 89 10.79 -17.75 -0.06
C ALA A 89 10.37 -19.20 -0.36
N TYR A 90 9.06 -19.49 -0.37
CA TYR A 90 8.53 -20.85 -0.48
C TYR A 90 8.21 -21.30 -1.91
N LEU A 91 7.93 -20.36 -2.82
CA LEU A 91 7.63 -20.64 -4.23
C LEU A 91 8.76 -20.15 -5.16
N ALA A 92 10.01 -20.08 -4.67
CA ALA A 92 11.16 -19.61 -5.45
C ALA A 92 11.43 -20.42 -6.73
N GLN A 93 10.88 -21.63 -6.85
CA GLN A 93 10.98 -22.48 -8.05
C GLN A 93 9.82 -22.27 -9.03
N TYR A 94 8.80 -21.50 -8.66
CA TYR A 94 7.61 -21.26 -9.46
C TYR A 94 7.57 -19.81 -9.98
N PHE A 95 7.19 -19.70 -11.24
CA PHE A 95 7.00 -18.46 -11.99
C PHE A 95 6.18 -17.37 -11.27
N PHE A 96 5.15 -17.81 -10.53
CA PHE A 96 4.19 -16.93 -9.87
C PHE A 96 4.74 -16.22 -8.63
N ALA A 97 6.01 -16.36 -8.25
CA ALA A 97 6.49 -15.90 -6.94
C ALA A 97 7.33 -14.62 -6.94
N TRP A 98 7.79 -14.15 -8.11
CA TRP A 98 8.93 -13.22 -8.13
C TRP A 98 8.58 -11.79 -8.56
N ARG A 99 8.53 -11.44 -9.85
CA ARG A 99 8.47 -10.02 -10.30
C ARG A 99 7.05 -9.45 -10.44
N VAL A 100 6.16 -10.17 -11.14
CA VAL A 100 4.82 -9.65 -11.51
C VAL A 100 4.01 -9.18 -10.30
N TRP A 101 3.92 -10.01 -9.26
CA TRP A 101 3.13 -9.65 -8.09
C TRP A 101 3.72 -8.52 -7.26
N ARG A 102 5.05 -8.36 -7.24
CA ARG A 102 5.69 -7.21 -6.59
C ARG A 102 5.33 -5.93 -7.31
N TYR A 103 5.41 -5.92 -8.64
CA TYR A 103 5.03 -4.75 -9.42
C TYR A 103 3.54 -4.47 -9.33
N LEU A 104 2.70 -5.50 -9.25
CA LEU A 104 1.27 -5.34 -9.04
C LEU A 104 0.96 -4.75 -7.65
N TRP A 105 1.69 -5.19 -6.61
CA TRP A 105 1.59 -4.60 -5.28
C TRP A 105 2.09 -3.14 -5.24
N LEU A 106 3.23 -2.85 -5.87
CA LEU A 106 3.74 -1.47 -6.01
C LEU A 106 2.76 -0.59 -6.80
N ALA A 107 2.14 -1.13 -7.85
CA ALA A 107 1.11 -0.44 -8.62
C ALA A 107 -0.14 -0.19 -7.78
N ALA A 108 -0.54 -1.12 -6.91
CA ALA A 108 -1.64 -0.93 -5.97
C ALA A 108 -1.32 0.18 -4.95
N LEU A 109 -0.09 0.21 -4.42
CA LEU A 109 0.41 1.30 -3.56
C LEU A 109 0.37 2.65 -4.27
N LEU A 110 0.81 2.69 -5.53
CA LEU A 110 0.82 3.91 -6.34
C LEU A 110 -0.61 4.39 -6.63
N ALA A 111 -1.51 3.49 -7.03
CA ALA A 111 -2.92 3.80 -7.26
C ALA A 111 -3.60 4.29 -5.97
N TRP A 112 -3.26 3.70 -4.82
CA TRP A 112 -3.70 4.16 -3.51
C TRP A 112 -3.18 5.57 -3.19
N ALA A 113 -1.91 5.86 -3.44
CA ALA A 113 -1.34 7.20 -3.24
C ALA A 113 -1.99 8.25 -4.16
N ILE A 114 -2.22 7.92 -5.43
CA ILE A 114 -2.88 8.80 -6.40
C ILE A 114 -4.32 9.08 -5.97
N THR A 115 -5.09 8.04 -5.63
CA THR A 115 -6.48 8.21 -5.19
C THR A 115 -6.58 9.10 -3.95
N TRP A 116 -5.59 9.03 -3.06
CA TRP A 116 -5.50 9.93 -1.91
C TRP A 116 -5.20 11.38 -2.25
N ILE A 117 -4.20 11.62 -3.10
CA ILE A 117 -3.86 12.97 -3.56
C ILE A 117 -5.06 13.61 -4.25
N VAL A 118 -5.73 12.85 -5.14
CA VAL A 118 -6.94 13.33 -5.82
C VAL A 118 -8.05 13.65 -4.83
N TYR A 119 -8.24 12.82 -3.80
CA TYR A 119 -9.21 13.09 -2.74
C TYR A 119 -8.90 14.39 -1.99
N LEU A 120 -7.65 14.58 -1.55
CA LEU A 120 -7.23 15.77 -0.81
C LEU A 120 -7.34 17.05 -1.65
N VAL A 121 -7.00 17.00 -2.94
CA VAL A 121 -7.02 18.19 -3.81
C VAL A 121 -8.44 18.54 -4.27
N ARG A 122 -9.27 17.54 -4.59
CA ARG A 122 -10.58 17.80 -5.24
C ARG A 122 -11.78 17.70 -4.31
N LYS A 123 -11.74 16.76 -3.35
CA LYS A 123 -12.93 16.40 -2.55
C LYS A 123 -12.91 17.03 -1.16
N TYR A 124 -11.74 17.06 -0.52
CA TYR A 124 -11.56 17.71 0.77
C TYR A 124 -11.94 19.21 0.80
N PRO A 125 -11.52 20.07 -0.16
CA PRO A 125 -11.91 21.49 -0.13
C PRO A 125 -13.43 21.69 -0.26
N LYS A 126 -14.10 20.87 -1.07
CA LYS A 126 -15.58 20.93 -1.23
C LYS A 126 -16.32 20.51 0.03
N GLU A 127 -15.85 19.47 0.71
CA GLU A 127 -16.45 19.00 1.98
C GLU A 127 -16.19 19.99 3.13
N ARG A 128 -15.06 20.71 3.10
CA ARG A 128 -14.75 21.79 4.03
C ARG A 128 -15.65 23.01 3.81
N ASP A 129 -15.80 23.46 2.57
CA ASP A 129 -16.66 24.61 2.24
C ASP A 129 -18.13 24.34 2.54
N ASN A 130 -18.64 23.14 2.25
CA ASN A 130 -20.02 22.78 2.60
C ASN A 130 -20.28 22.84 4.11
N ARG A 131 -19.27 22.64 4.97
CA ARG A 131 -19.42 22.79 6.42
C ARG A 131 -19.32 24.24 6.90
N LEU A 132 -18.61 25.09 6.17
CA LEU A 132 -18.45 26.53 6.47
C LEU A 132 -19.60 27.38 5.92
N HIS A 133 -20.18 26.98 4.78
CA HIS A 133 -21.27 27.66 4.10
C HIS A 133 -22.64 27.02 4.32
N ALA A 134 -22.73 25.89 5.01
CA ALA A 134 -24.01 25.43 5.53
C ALA A 134 -24.50 26.49 6.53
N PRO A 135 -25.65 27.15 6.29
CA PRO A 135 -26.23 28.03 7.28
C PRO A 135 -26.43 27.20 8.55
N CYS A 136 -26.05 27.77 9.70
CA CYS A 136 -26.49 27.28 11.01
C CYS A 136 -28.01 27.13 10.96
N LEU A 137 -28.50 25.93 10.63
CA LEU A 137 -29.86 25.56 10.91
C LEU A 137 -29.96 25.64 12.45
N PRO A 138 -30.79 26.53 13.00
CA PRO A 138 -30.98 26.55 14.43
C PRO A 138 -31.42 25.15 14.85
N HIS A 139 -30.76 24.62 15.88
CA HIS A 139 -31.23 23.47 16.63
C HIS A 139 -32.74 23.60 16.83
N VAL A 140 -33.52 22.84 16.05
CA VAL A 140 -34.92 22.59 16.35
C VAL A 140 -34.90 21.65 17.55
N ARG A 141 -35.54 22.15 18.62
CA ARG A 141 -35.64 21.61 19.98
C ARG A 141 -35.74 20.10 20.10
#